data_AF-A4UWR8-F1
#
_entry.id   AF-A4UWR8-F1
#
_cell.length_a   1.000
_cell.length_b   1.000
_cell.length_c   1.000
_cell.angle_alpha   90.00
_cell.angle_beta   90.00
_cell.angle_gamma   90.00
#
_symmetry.space_group_name_H-M   'P 1'
#
loop_
_entity.id
_entity.type
_entity.pdbx_description
1 polymer ?
#
loop_
_entity_poly.entity_id
_entity_poly.type
_entity_poly.pdbx_seq_one_letter_code
_entity_poly.pdbx_strand_id
1 'polypeptide(L)'
;MLFLLCIGLSFQKTYGRLSVKNGKIVGKSKAGDPILRGISLGWDTWWSQYYNADSINHLVTDFHANIIRAAIGIEPSGGYLENKQKALTNLYAAVDASLAQGVYVIIDFHAHQVHTAEAKEFFTTVATKYAGNELIIYEIFNEPESATWSEIKTYATDVIKTIRAIDPDNLILVPTPQWDQLIDQAASDPLTGFDNIAYTLHFYAGTHGQSFRDRGQKAVDAKLAVFISESGAMNADGDGSLNKNEFENWINWAETNNIPWVVWCLESKAESASILPATGGWAQLTEWGTYIKALITKYQ
;
A
#
# COMPACT_ATOMS: atom_id res chain seq x y z
N MET A 1 -21.91 31.03 28.90
CA MET A 1 -20.49 30.68 28.69
C MET A 1 -20.47 29.64 27.58
N LEU A 2 -20.22 30.08 26.35
CA LEU A 2 -20.25 29.22 25.15
C LEU A 2 -18.87 28.56 25.05
N PHE A 3 -18.78 27.26 25.32
CA PHE A 3 -17.58 26.50 25.03
C PHE A 3 -17.56 26.24 23.52
N LEU A 4 -16.79 27.04 22.77
CA LEU A 4 -16.32 26.63 21.46
C LEU A 4 -15.31 25.50 21.68
N LEU A 5 -15.72 24.27 21.39
CA LEU A 5 -14.80 23.16 21.20
C LEU A 5 -14.11 23.41 19.86
N CYS A 6 -12.95 24.07 19.88
CA CYS A 6 -12.03 24.03 18.75
C CYS A 6 -11.52 22.59 18.63
N ILE A 7 -12.21 21.77 17.84
CA ILE A 7 -11.62 20.57 17.27
C ILE A 7 -10.51 21.10 16.36
N GLY A 8 -9.27 21.07 16.87
CA GLY A 8 -8.10 21.35 16.05
C GLY A 8 -8.05 20.28 14.98
N LEU A 9 -8.57 20.58 13.79
CA LEU A 9 -8.21 19.88 12.57
C LEU A 9 -6.71 20.11 12.38
N SER A 10 -5.88 19.23 12.94
CA SER A 10 -4.49 19.15 12.51
C SER A 10 -4.54 18.67 11.07
N PHE A 11 -4.52 19.61 10.12
CA PHE A 11 -4.34 19.26 8.72
C PHE A 11 -3.02 18.50 8.63
N GLN A 12 -3.11 17.20 8.36
CA GLN A 12 -1.94 16.40 8.12
C GLN A 12 -1.22 16.99 6.91
N LYS A 13 0.11 17.02 6.98
CA LYS A 13 0.93 17.61 5.93
C LYS A 13 0.68 16.84 4.63
N THR A 14 -0.02 17.45 3.68
CA THR A 14 -0.20 16.85 2.35
C THR A 14 0.97 17.24 1.44
N TYR A 15 1.40 16.28 0.62
CA TYR A 15 2.40 16.53 -0.41
C TYR A 15 1.76 16.97 -1.74
N GLY A 16 0.43 17.12 -1.76
CA GLY A 16 -0.38 17.30 -2.96
C GLY A 16 -0.27 16.09 -3.89
N ARG A 17 -0.68 16.23 -5.14
CA ARG A 17 -0.54 15.16 -6.13
C ARG A 17 0.90 14.64 -6.22
N LEU A 18 1.05 13.32 -6.11
CA LEU A 18 2.33 12.63 -6.27
C LEU A 18 2.68 12.52 -7.76
N SER A 19 3.97 12.59 -8.06
CA SER A 19 4.53 12.37 -9.39
C SER A 19 5.83 11.58 -9.31
N VAL A 20 6.20 10.86 -10.36
CA VAL A 20 7.53 10.23 -10.46
C VAL A 20 8.47 11.11 -11.28
N LYS A 21 9.63 11.44 -10.70
CA LYS A 21 10.70 12.19 -11.36
C LYS A 21 12.05 11.55 -11.06
N ASN A 22 12.82 11.24 -12.11
CA ASN A 22 14.16 10.65 -12.00
C ASN A 22 14.22 9.42 -11.06
N GLY A 23 13.20 8.55 -11.12
CA GLY A 23 13.14 7.35 -10.27
C GLY A 23 12.76 7.61 -8.81
N LYS A 24 12.25 8.80 -8.49
CA LYS A 24 11.77 9.14 -7.14
C LYS A 24 10.32 9.59 -7.19
N ILE A 25 9.56 9.21 -6.17
CA ILE A 25 8.21 9.70 -5.95
C ILE A 25 8.33 11.05 -5.25
N VAL A 26 7.74 12.09 -5.83
CA VAL A 26 7.80 13.47 -5.34
C VAL A 26 6.41 14.08 -5.24
N GLY A 27 6.20 14.97 -4.26
CA GLY A 27 4.97 15.73 -4.12
C GLY A 27 4.96 16.99 -4.99
N LYS A 28 3.77 17.53 -5.25
CA LYS A 28 3.58 18.85 -5.87
C LYS A 28 3.90 20.01 -4.92
N SER A 29 3.71 19.83 -3.62
CA SER A 29 3.87 20.92 -2.65
C SER A 29 5.34 21.26 -2.37
N LYS A 30 5.61 22.48 -1.86
CA LYS A 30 6.96 22.89 -1.41
C LYS A 30 7.41 22.18 -0.12
N ALA A 31 6.67 21.18 0.33
CA ALA A 31 6.81 20.58 1.66
C ALA A 31 7.94 19.53 1.76
N GLY A 32 8.76 19.40 0.70
CA GLY A 32 9.82 18.41 0.57
C GLY A 32 9.36 17.14 -0.15
N ASP A 33 10.24 16.15 -0.23
CA ASP A 33 9.92 14.82 -0.76
C ASP A 33 8.81 14.16 0.08
N PRO A 34 7.91 13.37 -0.53
CA PRO A 34 6.79 12.74 0.15
C PRO A 34 7.30 11.62 1.04
N ILE A 35 7.19 11.86 2.35
CA ILE A 35 7.55 10.91 3.40
C ILE A 35 6.29 10.10 3.72
N LEU A 36 5.92 9.11 2.89
CA LEU A 36 4.74 8.26 3.13
C LEU A 36 5.10 7.05 4.01
N ARG A 37 4.42 6.91 5.15
CA ARG A 37 4.53 5.76 6.06
C ARG A 37 3.14 5.39 6.56
N GLY A 38 2.79 4.12 6.47
CA GLY A 38 1.41 3.73 6.73
C GLY A 38 1.20 2.26 6.99
N ILE A 39 -0.09 1.90 7.03
CA ILE A 39 -0.56 0.58 7.43
C ILE A 39 -1.56 0.09 6.39
N SER A 40 -1.43 -1.17 6.01
CA SER A 40 -2.43 -1.87 5.21
C SER A 40 -3.55 -2.36 6.10
N LEU A 41 -4.78 -2.25 5.64
CA LEU A 41 -5.84 -3.13 6.12
C LEU A 41 -5.53 -4.56 5.66
N GLY A 42 -5.90 -5.56 6.47
CA GLY A 42 -5.90 -6.95 6.02
C GLY A 42 -6.95 -7.18 4.92
N TRP A 43 -7.00 -8.39 4.38
CA TRP A 43 -7.96 -8.79 3.34
C TRP A 43 -9.40 -8.40 3.72
N ASP A 44 -10.05 -7.55 2.93
CA ASP A 44 -11.42 -7.11 3.19
C ASP A 44 -12.40 -8.28 3.32
N THR A 45 -12.13 -9.36 2.60
CA THR A 45 -12.96 -10.55 2.53
C THR A 45 -13.12 -11.20 3.90
N TRP A 46 -12.05 -11.23 4.70
CA TRP A 46 -12.01 -11.83 6.05
C TRP A 46 -12.11 -10.80 7.17
N TRP A 47 -11.67 -9.56 6.92
CA TRP A 47 -11.52 -8.52 7.95
C TRP A 47 -12.34 -7.25 7.66
N SER A 48 -13.46 -7.39 6.94
CA SER A 48 -14.37 -6.29 6.57
C SER A 48 -14.81 -5.40 7.74
N GLN A 49 -14.83 -5.90 8.97
CA GLN A 49 -15.15 -5.13 10.17
C GLN A 49 -14.16 -3.99 10.47
N TYR A 50 -12.99 -3.94 9.80
CA TYR A 50 -12.02 -2.84 9.92
C TYR A 50 -12.08 -1.85 8.76
N TYR A 51 -12.92 -2.08 7.74
CA TYR A 51 -13.12 -1.17 6.62
C TYR A 51 -14.15 -0.10 6.98
N ASN A 52 -13.80 0.80 7.91
CA ASN A 52 -14.66 1.87 8.40
C ASN A 52 -13.88 3.08 8.92
N ALA A 53 -14.60 4.19 9.11
CA ALA A 53 -14.02 5.47 9.54
C ALA A 53 -13.32 5.41 10.91
N ASP A 54 -13.84 4.66 11.89
CA ASP A 54 -13.24 4.57 13.22
C ASP A 54 -11.86 3.91 13.18
N SER A 55 -11.73 2.84 12.38
CA SER A 55 -10.48 2.13 12.17
C SER A 55 -9.45 3.01 11.47
N ILE A 56 -9.86 3.70 10.40
CA ILE A 56 -8.99 4.67 9.71
C ILE A 56 -8.59 5.80 10.65
N ASN A 57 -9.52 6.30 11.47
CA ASN A 57 -9.21 7.34 12.46
C ASN A 57 -8.13 6.86 13.44
N HIS A 58 -8.24 5.66 14.01
CA HIS A 58 -7.19 5.11 14.89
C HIS A 58 -5.83 5.01 14.19
N LEU A 59 -5.77 4.53 12.95
CA LEU A 59 -4.50 4.46 12.21
C LEU A 59 -3.90 5.84 11.95
N VAL A 60 -4.72 6.83 11.62
CA VAL A 60 -4.25 8.19 11.35
C VAL A 60 -3.87 8.94 12.63
N THR A 61 -4.71 8.90 13.67
CA THR A 61 -4.50 9.70 14.89
C THR A 61 -3.51 9.08 15.85
N ASP A 62 -3.55 7.75 16.00
CA ASP A 62 -2.79 7.06 17.05
C ASP A 62 -1.48 6.48 16.52
N PHE A 63 -1.45 6.06 15.26
CA PHE A 63 -0.22 5.56 14.61
C PHE A 63 0.45 6.63 13.74
N HIS A 64 -0.19 7.79 13.55
CA HIS A 64 0.30 8.87 12.69
C HIS A 64 0.49 8.45 11.21
N ALA A 65 -0.22 7.41 10.77
CA ALA A 65 -0.17 6.98 9.38
C ALA A 65 -0.63 8.11 8.45
N ASN A 66 0.12 8.36 7.38
CA ASN A 66 -0.25 9.34 6.35
C ASN A 66 -0.61 8.70 5.00
N ILE A 67 -0.60 7.38 4.96
CA ILE A 67 -1.08 6.56 3.88
C ILE A 67 -1.76 5.31 4.45
N ILE A 68 -2.88 4.91 3.86
CA ILE A 68 -3.60 3.67 4.17
C ILE A 68 -3.62 2.81 2.92
N ARG A 69 -3.50 1.50 3.06
CA ARG A 69 -3.72 0.56 1.94
C ARG A 69 -4.99 -0.25 2.17
N ALA A 70 -5.89 -0.24 1.19
CA ALA A 70 -7.14 -0.98 1.22
C ALA A 70 -7.01 -2.24 0.33
N ALA A 71 -6.66 -3.37 0.96
CA ALA A 71 -6.42 -4.66 0.30
C ALA A 71 -7.74 -5.38 -0.04
N ILE A 72 -8.21 -5.20 -1.27
CA ILE A 72 -9.47 -5.80 -1.74
C ILE A 72 -9.20 -7.19 -2.28
N GLY A 73 -9.62 -8.21 -1.53
CA GLY A 73 -9.41 -9.61 -1.87
C GLY A 73 -10.15 -9.98 -3.16
N ILE A 74 -9.41 -10.44 -4.16
CA ILE A 74 -9.99 -10.76 -5.47
C ILE A 74 -10.44 -12.22 -5.53
N GLU A 75 -9.54 -13.13 -5.19
CA GLU A 75 -9.65 -14.57 -5.41
C GLU A 75 -10.30 -15.38 -4.27
N PRO A 76 -10.11 -15.04 -2.98
CA PRO A 76 -10.67 -15.85 -1.90
C PRO A 76 -12.19 -15.94 -1.98
N SER A 77 -12.76 -16.98 -1.37
CA SER A 77 -14.22 -17.12 -1.31
C SER A 77 -14.86 -15.91 -0.64
N GLY A 78 -15.87 -15.33 -1.28
CA GLY A 78 -16.51 -14.07 -0.91
C GLY A 78 -15.76 -12.80 -1.34
N GLY A 79 -14.62 -12.92 -2.03
CA GLY A 79 -13.85 -11.83 -2.62
C GLY A 79 -14.49 -11.26 -3.89
N TYR A 80 -13.81 -10.34 -4.56
CA TYR A 80 -14.38 -9.57 -5.68
C TYR A 80 -14.91 -10.45 -6.83
N LEU A 81 -14.27 -11.57 -7.15
CA LEU A 81 -14.74 -12.48 -8.21
C LEU A 81 -16.11 -13.10 -7.89
N GLU A 82 -16.42 -13.31 -6.62
CA GLU A 82 -17.70 -13.89 -6.17
C GLU A 82 -18.71 -12.82 -5.72
N ASN A 83 -18.25 -11.71 -5.14
CA ASN A 83 -19.09 -10.67 -4.56
C ASN A 83 -18.53 -9.25 -4.75
N LYS A 84 -18.59 -8.78 -5.99
CA LYS A 84 -18.19 -7.41 -6.38
C LYS A 84 -18.81 -6.32 -5.52
N GLN A 85 -20.09 -6.45 -5.15
CA GLN A 85 -20.80 -5.43 -4.38
C GLN A 85 -20.22 -5.28 -2.97
N LYS A 86 -19.97 -6.39 -2.26
CA LYS A 86 -19.36 -6.35 -0.92
C LYS A 86 -17.96 -5.74 -0.97
N ALA A 87 -17.13 -6.21 -1.90
CA ALA A 87 -15.77 -5.71 -2.10
C ALA A 87 -15.74 -4.19 -2.36
N LEU A 88 -16.60 -3.69 -3.27
CA LEU A 88 -16.69 -2.25 -3.54
C LEU A 88 -17.25 -1.45 -2.36
N THR A 89 -18.22 -2.01 -1.61
CA THR A 89 -18.73 -1.35 -0.39
C THR A 89 -17.63 -1.19 0.66
N ASN A 90 -16.84 -2.23 0.92
CA ASN A 90 -15.71 -2.17 1.84
C ASN A 90 -14.66 -1.17 1.36
N LEU A 91 -14.28 -1.24 0.08
CA LEU A 91 -13.32 -0.32 -0.52
C LEU A 91 -13.75 1.14 -0.33
N TYR A 92 -14.98 1.48 -0.69
CA TYR A 92 -15.46 2.85 -0.60
C TYR A 92 -15.49 3.35 0.84
N ALA A 93 -15.84 2.50 1.81
CA ALA A 93 -15.80 2.88 3.21
C ALA A 93 -14.38 3.25 3.67
N ALA A 94 -13.37 2.47 3.28
CA ALA A 94 -11.97 2.74 3.63
C ALA A 94 -11.40 3.95 2.88
N VAL A 95 -11.68 4.07 1.57
CA VAL A 95 -11.20 5.19 0.74
C VAL A 95 -11.85 6.50 1.18
N ASP A 96 -13.18 6.55 1.30
CA ASP A 96 -13.90 7.78 1.68
C ASP A 96 -13.46 8.25 3.08
N ALA A 97 -13.24 7.33 4.02
CA ALA A 97 -12.71 7.65 5.34
C ALA A 97 -11.27 8.19 5.30
N SER A 98 -10.39 7.58 4.49
CA SER A 98 -9.00 8.03 4.33
C SER A 98 -8.94 9.44 3.73
N LEU A 99 -9.76 9.70 2.71
CA LEU A 99 -9.89 11.02 2.10
C LEU A 99 -10.44 12.06 3.07
N ALA A 100 -11.42 11.70 3.92
CA ALA A 100 -11.96 12.59 4.94
C ALA A 100 -10.92 12.97 6.01
N GLN A 101 -9.97 12.08 6.30
CA GLN A 101 -8.82 12.34 7.18
C GLN A 101 -7.68 13.08 6.48
N GLY A 102 -7.75 13.26 5.15
CA GLY A 102 -6.73 13.97 4.37
C GLY A 102 -5.44 13.18 4.15
N VAL A 103 -5.50 11.84 4.21
CA VAL A 103 -4.35 10.95 3.96
C VAL A 103 -4.41 10.29 2.59
N TYR A 104 -3.24 9.86 2.10
CA TYR A 104 -3.18 9.04 0.89
C TYR A 104 -3.86 7.70 1.12
N VAL A 105 -4.41 7.13 0.06
CA VAL A 105 -4.96 5.77 0.10
C VAL A 105 -4.60 4.99 -1.15
N ILE A 106 -4.06 3.79 -0.94
CA ILE A 106 -3.80 2.80 -1.97
C ILE A 106 -5.06 1.97 -2.16
N ILE A 107 -5.59 1.98 -3.37
CA ILE A 107 -6.62 1.06 -3.83
C ILE A 107 -5.91 -0.15 -4.43
N ASP A 108 -5.91 -1.25 -3.69
CA ASP A 108 -5.16 -2.44 -4.04
C ASP A 108 -6.07 -3.56 -4.56
N PHE A 109 -5.78 -3.99 -5.80
CA PHE A 109 -6.36 -5.18 -6.41
C PHE A 109 -5.60 -6.41 -5.89
N HIS A 110 -6.04 -6.89 -4.73
CA HIS A 110 -5.31 -7.87 -3.93
C HIS A 110 -5.50 -9.30 -4.44
N ALA A 111 -4.76 -9.64 -5.50
CA ALA A 111 -4.76 -10.92 -6.21
C ALA A 111 -3.36 -11.56 -6.23
N HIS A 112 -3.29 -12.86 -6.55
CA HIS A 112 -2.03 -13.57 -6.85
C HIS A 112 -1.90 -14.05 -8.29
N GLN A 113 -3.02 -14.17 -9.02
CA GLN A 113 -3.09 -14.55 -10.42
C GLN A 113 -3.51 -13.36 -11.30
N VAL A 114 -3.22 -13.47 -12.59
CA VAL A 114 -3.57 -12.45 -13.58
C VAL A 114 -5.08 -12.48 -13.89
N HIS A 115 -5.79 -11.39 -13.56
CA HIS A 115 -7.22 -11.21 -13.85
C HIS A 115 -7.46 -9.94 -14.68
N THR A 116 -6.95 -9.89 -15.91
CA THR A 116 -6.93 -8.67 -16.74
C THR A 116 -8.30 -8.06 -16.96
N ALA A 117 -9.33 -8.87 -17.23
CA ALA A 117 -10.67 -8.35 -17.54
C ALA A 117 -11.32 -7.74 -16.30
N GLU A 118 -11.19 -8.43 -15.16
CA GLU A 118 -11.76 -8.06 -13.87
C GLU A 118 -11.05 -6.85 -13.28
N ALA A 119 -9.73 -6.77 -13.41
CA ALA A 119 -8.96 -5.59 -13.02
C ALA A 119 -9.38 -4.36 -13.82
N LYS A 120 -9.57 -4.49 -15.15
CA LYS A 120 -10.06 -3.38 -15.97
C LYS A 120 -11.45 -2.93 -15.56
N GLU A 121 -12.35 -3.86 -15.26
CA GLU A 121 -13.70 -3.55 -14.76
C GLU A 121 -13.66 -2.83 -13.41
N PHE A 122 -12.89 -3.38 -12.47
CA PHE A 122 -12.67 -2.83 -11.13
C PHE A 122 -12.10 -1.40 -11.23
N PHE A 123 -10.99 -1.23 -11.93
CA PHE A 123 -10.32 0.06 -12.07
C PHE A 123 -11.11 1.08 -12.88
N THR A 124 -11.90 0.66 -13.88
CA THR A 124 -12.85 1.57 -14.54
C THR A 124 -13.84 2.13 -13.52
N THR A 125 -14.39 1.27 -12.67
CA THR A 125 -15.38 1.63 -11.66
C THR A 125 -14.79 2.57 -10.61
N VAL A 126 -13.64 2.22 -10.02
CA VAL A 126 -13.04 3.00 -8.93
C VAL A 126 -12.41 4.30 -9.43
N ALA A 127 -11.75 4.30 -10.59
CA ALA A 127 -11.19 5.50 -11.18
C ALA A 127 -12.30 6.48 -11.58
N THR A 128 -13.44 6.00 -12.10
CA THR A 128 -14.58 6.88 -12.41
C THR A 128 -15.11 7.59 -11.17
N LYS A 129 -15.20 6.89 -10.04
CA LYS A 129 -15.70 7.47 -8.78
C LYS A 129 -14.72 8.50 -8.18
N TYR A 130 -13.42 8.24 -8.27
CA TYR A 130 -12.40 9.03 -7.56
C TYR A 130 -11.52 9.90 -8.46
N ALA A 131 -11.81 9.97 -9.77
CA ALA A 131 -11.04 10.74 -10.74
C ALA A 131 -10.73 12.17 -10.25
N GLY A 132 -9.46 12.56 -10.39
CA GLY A 132 -8.98 13.89 -10.04
C GLY A 132 -8.61 14.07 -8.56
N ASN A 133 -8.96 13.14 -7.67
CA ASN A 133 -8.54 13.18 -6.28
C ASN A 133 -7.04 12.85 -6.17
N GLU A 134 -6.24 13.80 -5.67
CA GLU A 134 -4.78 13.70 -5.64
C GLU A 134 -4.19 12.78 -4.56
N LEU A 135 -5.03 12.26 -3.67
CA LEU A 135 -4.64 11.37 -2.58
C LEU A 135 -4.79 9.89 -2.93
N ILE A 136 -5.33 9.57 -4.12
CA ILE A 136 -5.50 8.20 -4.59
C ILE A 136 -4.21 7.67 -5.22
N ILE A 137 -3.87 6.43 -4.88
CA ILE A 137 -2.84 5.63 -5.52
C ILE A 137 -3.49 4.31 -5.95
N TYR A 138 -3.23 3.85 -7.17
CA TYR A 138 -3.74 2.56 -7.65
C TYR A 138 -2.64 1.51 -7.59
N GLU A 139 -2.85 0.40 -6.90
CA GLU A 139 -1.97 -0.77 -6.95
C GLU A 139 -2.68 -1.85 -7.77
N ILE A 140 -2.20 -2.04 -9.01
CA ILE A 140 -3.01 -2.70 -10.03
C ILE A 140 -3.10 -4.21 -9.87
N PHE A 141 -2.22 -4.79 -9.06
CA PHE A 141 -2.14 -6.22 -8.77
C PHE A 141 -1.12 -6.39 -7.64
N ASN A 142 -1.55 -6.96 -6.51
CA ASN A 142 -0.75 -7.17 -5.31
C ASN A 142 0.51 -8.01 -5.56
N GLU A 143 0.39 -9.34 -5.74
CA GLU A 143 1.57 -10.22 -5.69
C GLU A 143 1.53 -11.32 -6.74
N PRO A 144 2.11 -11.10 -7.93
CA PRO A 144 2.19 -12.13 -8.96
C PRO A 144 3.03 -13.32 -8.46
N GLU A 145 2.37 -14.46 -8.24
CA GLU A 145 3.03 -15.67 -7.76
C GLU A 145 3.81 -16.38 -8.88
N SER A 146 3.14 -16.62 -10.01
CA SER A 146 3.66 -17.44 -11.11
C SER A 146 3.86 -16.67 -12.43
N ALA A 147 3.26 -15.48 -12.57
CA ALA A 147 3.35 -14.70 -13.80
C ALA A 147 4.78 -14.19 -14.04
N THR A 148 5.24 -14.34 -15.27
CA THR A 148 6.53 -13.81 -15.72
C THR A 148 6.50 -12.29 -15.85
N TRP A 149 7.67 -11.65 -15.88
CA TRP A 149 7.74 -10.20 -16.10
C TRP A 149 7.08 -9.77 -17.41
N SER A 150 7.17 -10.57 -18.47
CA SER A 150 6.52 -10.28 -19.77
C SER A 150 4.99 -10.33 -19.68
N GLU A 151 4.43 -11.27 -18.93
CA GLU A 151 2.98 -11.37 -18.71
C GLU A 151 2.50 -10.19 -17.86
N ILE A 152 3.24 -9.85 -16.81
CA ILE A 152 2.95 -8.67 -15.96
C ILE A 152 3.00 -7.39 -16.78
N LYS A 153 3.99 -7.19 -17.67
CA LYS A 153 4.04 -6.02 -18.57
C LYS A 153 2.81 -5.91 -19.45
N THR A 154 2.34 -7.05 -19.97
CA THR A 154 1.14 -7.09 -20.82
C THR A 154 -0.10 -6.69 -20.02
N TYR A 155 -0.30 -7.32 -18.86
CA TYR A 155 -1.36 -6.98 -17.92
C TYR A 155 -1.34 -5.50 -17.52
N ALA A 156 -0.18 -5.02 -17.05
CA ALA A 156 -0.01 -3.66 -16.56
C ALA A 156 -0.28 -2.64 -17.65
N THR A 157 0.18 -2.88 -18.88
CA THR A 157 -0.09 -2.02 -20.05
C THR A 157 -1.59 -1.81 -20.25
N ASP A 158 -2.38 -2.89 -20.20
CA ASP A 158 -3.82 -2.83 -20.45
C ASP A 158 -4.59 -2.16 -19.30
N VAL A 159 -4.23 -2.47 -18.06
CA VAL A 159 -4.86 -1.87 -16.87
C VAL A 159 -4.49 -0.40 -16.73
N ILE A 160 -3.22 -0.03 -16.92
CA ILE A 160 -2.77 1.37 -16.89
C ILE A 160 -3.49 2.20 -17.96
N LYS A 161 -3.60 1.71 -19.20
CA LYS A 161 -4.36 2.42 -20.25
C LYS A 161 -5.83 2.63 -19.85
N THR A 162 -6.42 1.64 -19.19
CA THR A 162 -7.80 1.72 -18.71
C THR A 162 -7.96 2.80 -17.64
N ILE A 163 -7.05 2.83 -16.65
CA ILE A 163 -7.03 3.88 -15.62
C ILE A 163 -6.78 5.25 -16.27
N ARG A 164 -5.75 5.38 -17.11
CA ARG A 164 -5.33 6.66 -17.72
C ARG A 164 -6.37 7.27 -18.65
N ALA A 165 -7.29 6.49 -19.20
CA ALA A 165 -8.44 7.02 -19.95
C ALA A 165 -9.41 7.82 -19.09
N ILE A 166 -9.36 7.64 -17.76
CA ILE A 166 -10.27 8.27 -16.78
C ILE A 166 -9.49 9.20 -15.85
N ASP A 167 -8.35 8.74 -15.35
CA ASP A 167 -7.46 9.42 -14.42
C ASP A 167 -6.03 9.50 -14.98
N PRO A 168 -5.69 10.62 -15.67
CA PRO A 168 -4.43 10.74 -16.39
C PRO A 168 -3.22 10.89 -15.46
N ASP A 169 -3.42 11.28 -14.19
CA ASP A 169 -2.34 11.87 -13.40
C ASP A 169 -1.96 11.08 -12.15
N ASN A 170 -2.84 10.28 -11.55
CA ASN A 170 -2.55 9.65 -10.26
C ASN A 170 -1.48 8.54 -10.34
N LEU A 171 -0.75 8.33 -9.24
CA LEU A 171 0.31 7.32 -9.17
C LEU A 171 -0.27 5.92 -9.34
N ILE A 172 0.36 5.11 -10.18
CA ILE A 172 0.03 3.69 -10.33
C ILE A 172 1.24 2.85 -9.89
N LEU A 173 1.01 1.90 -8.99
CA LEU A 173 1.97 0.91 -8.55
C LEU A 173 1.83 -0.35 -9.40
N VAL A 174 2.94 -0.82 -9.94
CA VAL A 174 3.05 -1.98 -10.86
C VAL A 174 3.82 -3.10 -10.15
N PRO A 175 3.28 -4.33 -10.11
CA PRO A 175 3.97 -5.41 -9.43
C PRO A 175 5.17 -5.95 -10.21
N THR A 176 5.93 -6.79 -9.53
CA THR A 176 7.03 -7.56 -10.10
C THR A 176 6.90 -9.05 -9.77
N PRO A 177 7.57 -9.95 -10.52
CA PRO A 177 7.34 -11.39 -10.34
C PRO A 177 7.71 -11.90 -8.95
N GLN A 178 7.13 -13.05 -8.59
CA GLN A 178 7.36 -13.79 -7.35
C GLN A 178 7.09 -12.95 -6.10
N TRP A 179 5.83 -12.53 -5.89
CA TRP A 179 5.43 -11.71 -4.74
C TRP A 179 6.27 -10.44 -4.61
N ASP A 180 6.41 -9.73 -5.73
CA ASP A 180 7.16 -8.49 -5.85
C ASP A 180 8.66 -8.58 -5.50
N GLN A 181 9.27 -9.76 -5.53
CA GLN A 181 10.68 -9.96 -5.14
C GLN A 181 11.69 -9.77 -6.29
N LEU A 182 11.24 -9.81 -7.55
CA LEU A 182 12.12 -9.74 -8.74
C LEU A 182 12.11 -8.36 -9.39
N ILE A 183 12.19 -7.29 -8.58
CA ILE A 183 12.21 -5.91 -9.05
C ILE A 183 13.40 -5.56 -9.95
N ASP A 184 14.49 -6.31 -9.86
CA ASP A 184 15.65 -6.19 -10.75
C ASP A 184 15.34 -6.57 -12.21
N GLN A 185 14.32 -7.41 -12.45
CA GLN A 185 13.82 -7.66 -13.81
C GLN A 185 13.12 -6.43 -14.39
N ALA A 186 12.26 -5.78 -13.60
CA ALA A 186 11.63 -4.53 -14.00
C ALA A 186 12.65 -3.40 -14.20
N ALA A 187 13.71 -3.34 -13.39
CA ALA A 187 14.80 -2.39 -13.59
C ALA A 187 15.57 -2.62 -14.90
N SER A 188 15.71 -3.88 -15.32
CA SER A 188 16.44 -4.26 -16.54
C SER A 188 15.60 -4.07 -17.81
N ASP A 189 14.29 -4.24 -17.72
CA ASP A 189 13.34 -4.09 -18.83
C ASP A 189 12.07 -3.31 -18.39
N PRO A 190 12.19 -2.01 -18.07
CA PRO A 190 11.10 -1.23 -17.51
C PRO A 190 9.91 -1.11 -18.46
N LEU A 191 8.76 -0.76 -17.89
CA LEU A 191 7.57 -0.45 -18.68
C LEU A 191 7.76 0.93 -19.33
N THR A 192 7.46 1.05 -20.61
CA THR A 192 7.66 2.28 -21.39
C THR A 192 6.33 2.83 -21.91
N GLY A 193 6.25 4.14 -22.12
CA GLY A 193 5.05 4.79 -22.68
C GLY A 193 4.00 5.18 -21.64
N PHE A 194 4.34 5.11 -20.35
CA PHE A 194 3.49 5.54 -19.25
C PHE A 194 4.27 6.45 -18.31
N ASP A 195 3.62 7.51 -17.88
CA ASP A 195 4.12 8.41 -16.86
C ASP A 195 3.49 8.09 -15.50
N ASN A 196 4.17 8.55 -14.45
CA ASN A 196 3.75 8.45 -13.06
C ASN A 196 3.39 7.03 -12.61
N ILE A 197 4.32 6.10 -12.86
CA ILE A 197 4.26 4.72 -12.36
C ILE A 197 5.44 4.46 -11.42
N ALA A 198 5.20 3.65 -10.39
CA ALA A 198 6.22 3.09 -9.51
C ALA A 198 6.08 1.57 -9.45
N TYR A 199 7.11 0.90 -8.96
CA TYR A 199 7.18 -0.56 -8.91
C TYR A 199 7.18 -1.02 -7.48
N THR A 200 6.36 -2.03 -7.18
CA THR A 200 6.22 -2.55 -5.83
C THR A 200 7.37 -3.50 -5.50
N LEU A 201 7.75 -3.50 -4.22
CA LEU A 201 8.67 -4.44 -3.61
C LEU A 201 8.11 -4.80 -2.24
N HIS A 202 7.72 -6.05 -2.05
CA HIS A 202 7.28 -6.53 -0.74
C HIS A 202 8.43 -7.16 0.01
N PHE A 203 8.37 -7.21 1.35
CA PHE A 203 9.33 -8.00 2.12
C PHE A 203 8.79 -8.40 3.49
N TYR A 204 9.26 -9.54 3.99
CA TYR A 204 8.98 -10.04 5.33
C TYR A 204 10.30 -10.41 5.96
N ALA A 205 10.77 -9.65 6.95
CA ALA A 205 12.16 -9.66 7.41
C ALA A 205 12.60 -10.97 8.10
N GLY A 206 11.65 -11.83 8.49
CA GLY A 206 11.94 -13.21 8.92
C GLY A 206 12.39 -14.11 7.77
N THR A 207 12.04 -13.77 6.53
CA THR A 207 12.32 -14.56 5.32
C THR A 207 13.25 -13.85 4.33
N HIS A 208 13.05 -12.54 4.13
CA HIS A 208 13.69 -11.75 3.08
C HIS A 208 14.81 -10.87 3.66
N GLY A 209 16.05 -11.33 3.46
CA GLY A 209 17.25 -10.67 3.98
C GLY A 209 17.95 -9.72 2.99
N GLN A 210 19.24 -9.43 3.26
CA GLN A 210 20.09 -8.53 2.47
C GLN A 210 20.04 -8.76 0.95
N SER A 211 20.01 -10.00 0.47
CA SER A 211 20.01 -10.28 -0.98
C SER A 211 18.79 -9.73 -1.71
N PHE A 212 17.64 -9.60 -1.02
CA PHE A 212 16.44 -9.00 -1.57
C PHE A 212 16.53 -7.48 -1.56
N ARG A 213 17.09 -6.88 -0.49
CA ARG A 213 17.45 -5.44 -0.47
C ARG A 213 18.39 -5.06 -1.61
N ASP A 214 19.38 -5.91 -1.90
CA ASP A 214 20.33 -5.66 -2.98
C ASP A 214 19.64 -5.58 -4.35
N ARG A 215 18.57 -6.35 -4.58
CA ARG A 215 17.74 -6.22 -5.80
C ARG A 215 16.97 -4.90 -5.80
N GLY A 216 16.38 -4.51 -4.68
CA GLY A 216 15.78 -3.19 -4.50
C GLY A 216 16.77 -2.07 -4.80
N GLN A 217 18.01 -2.17 -4.30
CA GLN A 217 19.05 -1.17 -4.56
C GLN A 217 19.42 -1.09 -6.04
N LYS A 218 19.53 -2.23 -6.75
CA LYS A 218 19.75 -2.21 -8.21
C LYS A 218 18.64 -1.46 -8.95
N ALA A 219 17.38 -1.61 -8.54
CA ALA A 219 16.26 -0.88 -9.12
C ALA A 219 16.37 0.63 -8.85
N VAL A 220 16.72 1.02 -7.62
CA VAL A 220 16.97 2.42 -7.27
C VAL A 220 18.12 3.01 -8.09
N ASP A 221 19.24 2.30 -8.22
CA ASP A 221 20.41 2.73 -8.99
C ASP A 221 20.09 2.87 -10.48
N ALA A 222 19.19 2.03 -11.00
CA ALA A 222 18.63 2.11 -12.35
C ALA A 222 17.59 3.23 -12.53
N LYS A 223 17.32 4.03 -11.48
CA LYS A 223 16.31 5.10 -11.45
C LYS A 223 14.89 4.60 -11.68
N LEU A 224 14.60 3.39 -11.21
CA LEU A 224 13.23 2.89 -11.09
C LEU A 224 12.61 3.48 -9.82
N ALA A 225 11.39 4.03 -9.92
CA ALA A 225 10.66 4.46 -8.74
C ALA A 225 10.16 3.22 -7.98
N VAL A 226 10.63 3.04 -6.74
CA VAL A 226 10.28 1.92 -5.88
C VAL A 226 9.26 2.36 -4.84
N PHE A 227 8.30 1.49 -4.53
CA PHE A 227 7.31 1.66 -3.47
C PHE A 227 7.20 0.33 -2.69
N ILE A 228 7.30 0.36 -1.36
CA ILE A 228 7.02 -0.83 -0.53
C ILE A 228 5.54 -0.77 -0.12
N SER A 229 4.65 -1.39 -0.90
CA SER A 229 3.19 -1.40 -0.63
C SER A 229 2.79 -2.39 0.45
N GLU A 230 3.67 -3.35 0.77
CA GLU A 230 3.47 -4.31 1.85
C GLU A 230 4.80 -4.72 2.49
N SER A 231 4.81 -4.84 3.81
CA SER A 231 5.99 -5.30 4.54
C SER A 231 5.69 -5.80 5.95
N GLY A 232 6.54 -6.69 6.47
CA GLY A 232 6.44 -7.23 7.83
C GLY A 232 7.78 -7.63 8.45
N ALA A 233 7.85 -7.73 9.78
CA ALA A 233 9.06 -8.18 10.48
C ALA A 233 9.13 -9.70 10.71
N MET A 234 8.00 -10.40 10.54
CA MET A 234 7.85 -11.84 10.67
C MET A 234 8.21 -12.57 9.37
N ASN A 235 7.92 -13.87 9.27
CA ASN A 235 8.13 -14.63 8.04
C ASN A 235 7.06 -14.28 6.99
N ALA A 236 7.32 -14.67 5.74
CA ALA A 236 6.43 -14.40 4.61
C ALA A 236 5.07 -15.11 4.67
N ASP A 237 4.86 -16.05 5.59
CA ASP A 237 3.56 -16.66 5.87
C ASP A 237 2.69 -15.82 6.84
N GLY A 238 3.17 -14.66 7.28
CA GLY A 238 2.49 -13.77 8.21
C GLY A 238 2.73 -14.10 9.69
N ASP A 239 3.55 -15.12 9.99
CA ASP A 239 3.75 -15.58 11.36
C ASP A 239 5.22 -15.87 11.73
N GLY A 240 5.44 -16.31 12.96
CA GLY A 240 6.76 -16.57 13.53
C GLY A 240 7.38 -15.35 14.19
N SER A 241 8.60 -15.52 14.70
CA SER A 241 9.26 -14.48 15.49
C SER A 241 9.53 -13.21 14.69
N LEU A 242 9.35 -12.05 15.33
CA LEU A 242 9.64 -10.75 14.73
C LEU A 242 11.16 -10.55 14.61
N ASN A 243 11.69 -10.55 13.40
CA ASN A 243 13.08 -10.20 13.10
C ASN A 243 13.25 -8.66 13.00
N LYS A 244 13.12 -7.98 14.15
CA LYS A 244 13.14 -6.51 14.22
C LYS A 244 14.46 -5.89 13.73
N ASN A 245 15.58 -6.57 13.93
CA ASN A 245 16.88 -6.08 13.47
C ASN A 245 16.93 -6.02 11.93
N GLU A 246 16.48 -7.09 11.27
CA GLU A 246 16.45 -7.10 9.81
C GLU A 246 15.38 -6.18 9.24
N PHE A 247 14.24 -6.04 9.92
CA PHE A 247 13.22 -5.05 9.58
C PHE A 247 13.78 -3.64 9.66
N GLU A 248 14.55 -3.30 10.70
CA GLU A 248 15.20 -2.00 10.82
C GLU A 248 16.22 -1.74 9.69
N ASN A 249 16.95 -2.77 9.23
CA ASN A 249 17.83 -2.64 8.05
C ASN A 249 17.04 -2.28 6.78
N TRP A 250 15.88 -2.90 6.56
CA TRP A 250 14.96 -2.56 5.47
C TRP A 250 14.43 -1.13 5.58
N ILE A 251 13.96 -0.74 6.76
CA ILE A 251 13.43 0.61 6.98
C ILE A 251 14.53 1.65 6.78
N ASN A 252 15.73 1.45 7.33
CA ASN A 252 16.85 2.39 7.12
C ASN A 252 17.23 2.52 5.64
N TRP A 253 17.19 1.42 4.88
CA TRP A 253 17.38 1.45 3.43
C TRP A 253 16.29 2.24 2.70
N ALA A 254 15.02 2.02 3.06
CA ALA A 254 13.89 2.74 2.50
C ALA A 254 13.95 4.25 2.81
N GLU A 255 14.25 4.61 4.05
CA GLU A 255 14.43 5.99 4.51
C GLU A 255 15.59 6.69 3.78
N THR A 256 16.75 6.02 3.65
CA THR A 256 17.93 6.56 2.93
C THR A 256 17.61 6.85 1.46
N ASN A 257 16.72 6.06 0.87
CA ASN A 257 16.35 6.18 -0.53
C ASN A 257 15.04 6.93 -0.78
N ASN A 258 14.41 7.50 0.25
CA ASN A 258 13.09 8.15 0.20
C ASN A 258 12.02 7.25 -0.45
N ILE A 259 11.98 5.98 -0.07
CA ILE A 259 11.01 4.98 -0.56
C ILE A 259 9.80 4.97 0.39
N PRO A 260 8.58 5.22 -0.10
CA PRO A 260 7.35 4.99 0.66
C PRO A 260 7.25 3.55 1.17
N TRP A 261 6.74 3.37 2.38
CA TRP A 261 6.50 2.04 2.92
C TRP A 261 5.19 1.91 3.68
N VAL A 262 4.56 0.75 3.54
CA VAL A 262 3.33 0.35 4.20
C VAL A 262 3.55 -1.01 4.87
N VAL A 263 3.07 -1.15 6.10
CA VAL A 263 3.23 -2.38 6.88
C VAL A 263 1.93 -3.17 6.97
N TRP A 264 2.06 -4.50 6.95
CA TRP A 264 0.96 -5.45 7.08
C TRP A 264 0.80 -5.91 8.54
N CYS A 265 -0.39 -5.92 9.16
CA CYS A 265 -1.62 -5.20 8.77
C CYS A 265 -2.63 -5.00 9.93
N LEU A 266 -3.67 -4.20 9.67
CA LEU A 266 -4.88 -4.15 10.48
C LEU A 266 -5.76 -5.38 10.23
N GLU A 267 -5.53 -6.40 11.05
CA GLU A 267 -6.38 -7.56 11.23
C GLU A 267 -6.28 -8.08 12.66
N SER A 268 -7.04 -9.12 13.00
CA SER A 268 -7.00 -9.75 14.33
C SER A 268 -6.87 -11.28 14.27
N LYS A 269 -6.16 -11.79 13.25
CA LYS A 269 -5.78 -13.21 13.20
C LYS A 269 -4.80 -13.51 14.33
N ALA A 270 -4.85 -14.73 14.87
CA ALA A 270 -3.87 -15.18 15.86
C ALA A 270 -2.54 -15.52 15.17
N GLU A 271 -1.84 -14.49 14.69
CA GLU A 271 -0.54 -14.56 14.03
C GLU A 271 0.25 -13.28 14.28
N SER A 272 1.54 -13.31 13.96
CA SER A 272 2.46 -12.24 14.31
C SER A 272 2.25 -10.95 13.51
N ALA A 273 1.70 -11.01 12.29
CA ALA A 273 1.47 -9.85 11.45
C ALA A 273 0.22 -9.01 11.80
N SER A 274 -0.69 -9.54 12.63
CA SER A 274 -1.84 -8.78 13.12
C SER A 274 -1.41 -7.69 14.09
N ILE A 275 -1.81 -6.43 13.85
CA ILE A 275 -1.58 -5.36 14.85
C ILE A 275 -2.57 -5.44 16.02
N LEU A 276 -3.73 -6.08 15.83
CA LEU A 276 -4.71 -6.32 16.88
C LEU A 276 -4.68 -7.78 17.33
N PRO A 277 -4.84 -8.06 18.62
CA PRO A 277 -5.00 -9.42 19.13
C PRO A 277 -6.38 -9.96 18.71
N ALA A 278 -6.50 -11.29 18.63
CA ALA A 278 -7.77 -11.97 18.39
C ALA A 278 -8.87 -11.60 19.41
N THR A 279 -8.48 -11.14 20.59
CA THR A 279 -9.38 -10.59 21.62
C THR A 279 -8.77 -9.33 22.24
N GLY A 280 -9.55 -8.27 22.42
CA GLY A 280 -9.13 -7.05 23.12
C GLY A 280 -9.18 -5.76 22.29
N GLY A 281 -9.14 -5.87 20.95
CA GLY A 281 -9.29 -4.72 20.04
C GLY A 281 -8.25 -3.62 20.26
N TRP A 282 -8.60 -2.37 19.93
CA TRP A 282 -7.69 -1.21 19.98
C TRP A 282 -7.11 -0.89 21.36
N ALA A 283 -7.71 -1.38 22.46
CA ALA A 283 -7.21 -1.15 23.82
C ALA A 283 -5.93 -1.92 24.13
N GLN A 284 -5.60 -2.95 23.34
CA GLN A 284 -4.42 -3.78 23.52
C GLN A 284 -3.86 -4.11 22.14
N LEU A 285 -2.71 -3.54 21.78
CA LEU A 285 -2.01 -3.91 20.56
C LEU A 285 -1.20 -5.19 20.75
N THR A 286 -0.94 -5.92 19.67
CA THR A 286 0.05 -7.00 19.67
C THR A 286 1.47 -6.45 19.84
N GLU A 287 2.46 -7.34 19.98
CA GLU A 287 3.87 -6.94 19.95
C GLU A 287 4.21 -6.19 18.65
N TRP A 288 3.70 -6.68 17.52
CA TRP A 288 3.88 -6.06 16.23
C TRP A 288 3.17 -4.71 16.12
N GLY A 289 1.90 -4.63 16.53
CA GLY A 289 1.15 -3.37 16.53
C GLY A 289 1.80 -2.28 17.38
N THR A 290 2.33 -2.66 18.55
CA THR A 290 3.07 -1.74 19.44
C THR A 290 4.35 -1.23 18.77
N TYR A 291 5.10 -2.13 18.13
CA TYR A 291 6.34 -1.79 17.44
C TYR A 291 6.07 -0.85 16.24
N ILE A 292 5.08 -1.16 15.40
CA ILE A 292 4.72 -0.35 14.24
C ILE A 292 4.22 1.03 14.62
N LYS A 293 3.40 1.14 15.67
CA LYS A 293 2.96 2.44 16.19
C LYS A 293 4.15 3.34 16.52
N ALA A 294 5.12 2.80 17.26
CA ALA A 294 6.33 3.55 17.63
C ALA A 294 7.18 3.90 16.41
N LEU A 295 7.30 2.98 15.45
CA LEU A 295 8.10 3.16 14.24
C LEU A 295 7.55 4.25 13.31
N ILE A 296 6.26 4.20 12.98
CA ILE A 296 5.64 5.22 12.11
C ILE A 296 5.75 6.59 12.78
N THR A 297 5.45 6.68 14.08
CA THR A 297 5.60 7.92 14.86
C THR A 297 7.03 8.47 14.83
N LYS A 298 8.05 7.61 14.84
CA LYS A 298 9.47 8.04 14.75
C LYS A 298 9.80 8.74 13.41
N TYR A 299 9.12 8.36 12.33
CA TYR A 299 9.39 8.83 10.97
C TYR A 299 8.35 9.82 10.41
N GLN A 300 7.43 10.32 11.25
CA GLN A 300 6.43 11.35 10.93
C GLN A 300 6.74 12.65 11.65
#